data_AF-A0A967BNF8-F1
#
_entry.id   AF-A0A967BNF8-F1
#
_cell.length_a   1.000
_cell.length_b   1.000
_cell.length_c   1.000
_cell.angle_alpha   90.00
_cell.angle_beta   90.00
_cell.angle_gamma   90.00
#
_symmetry.space_group_name_H-M   'P 1'
#
loop_
_entity.id
_entity.type
_entity.pdbx_description
1 polymer ?
#
loop_
_entity_poly.entity_id
_entity_poly.type
_entity_poly.pdbx_seq_one_letter_code
_entity_poly.pdbx_strand_id
1 'polypeptide(L)'
;MEDNQEQLALEALGEALKGVQKPKLDEARKLALRSRIQSQLEVPLVEAIVHQGIRFSLGVDVRARIKERVFALIEKTQQKKFTITNFFLFQKKLVAVAMLFFVTFTMFMFMGVSTDVVYASGFTVLDSFEGEVSVERDGEMIELEKDMRIFEKDRIVTGADGKATIRFFDDSVSRLSGETEIVIDVLYRPVESIVTSYVEIDLLSGNMWSKVLNLVEKKSLFVIQYSDVFTATRKAAFNVSVFDADVEVDVYKNVVEVVTPKVVETVVSGEKAVLGQESYVEVTKIEEEDKASDWVKGNLDNDKIYVAEVEETVLATKIDASGVDVEDDFDGKNSFTENALLLMTFDDIKEMKMRLDLAEKKLIAAEVKLNDSNITIEDSIAVEQAISSYSDMVVDYVNFVEDVRTTDYEYAEELEQYVEDKILLQKKNLSLVLPDSPSYEIKETVGELEILIADDVDEEIVVKSGQVLSKLSEAEDVLEKGDEELAMQIVGDYKDGVDNVIKVIDSIDDEEEKDLKNELIDDVEVGIKLLDEIEKMEPVIEAEYGVVIEGDKPLSPLLKEDID
;
A
#
# COMPACT_ATOMS: atom_id res chain seq x y z
N MET A 1 -4.76 52.53 37.02
CA MET A 1 -3.35 52.72 36.61
C MET A 1 -3.22 53.01 35.11
N GLU A 2 -4.25 52.79 34.28
CA GLU A 2 -4.21 53.13 32.85
C GLU A 2 -4.26 54.64 32.56
N ASP A 3 -5.04 55.43 33.30
CA ASP A 3 -5.15 56.89 33.08
C ASP A 3 -3.81 57.65 33.21
N ASN A 4 -2.85 57.09 33.96
CA ASN A 4 -1.56 57.74 34.17
C ASN A 4 -0.59 57.54 32.99
N GLN A 5 -0.80 56.51 32.16
CA GLN A 5 0.02 56.28 30.97
C GLN A 5 -0.40 57.17 29.79
N GLU A 6 -1.71 57.47 29.67
CA GLU A 6 -2.21 58.32 28.59
C GLU A 6 -1.80 59.79 28.77
N GLN A 7 -1.76 60.29 30.01
CA GLN A 7 -1.24 61.62 30.31
C GLN A 7 0.25 61.76 29.98
N LEU A 8 1.07 60.74 30.31
CA LEU A 8 2.50 60.73 29.99
C LEU A 8 2.76 60.72 28.47
N ALA A 9 1.93 60.03 27.69
CA ALA A 9 2.05 59.98 26.23
C ALA A 9 1.71 61.34 25.57
N LEU A 10 0.68 62.03 26.07
CA LEU A 10 0.28 63.34 25.57
C LEU A 10 1.31 64.43 25.91
N GLU A 11 1.93 64.35 27.09
CA GLU A 11 2.98 65.29 27.51
C GLU A 11 4.25 65.13 26.66
N ALA A 12 4.66 63.90 26.38
CA ALA A 12 5.78 63.59 25.50
C ALA A 12 5.57 64.07 24.06
N LEU A 13 4.33 63.96 23.55
CA LEU A 13 3.99 64.43 22.20
C LEU A 13 3.96 65.97 22.12
N GLY A 14 3.56 66.64 23.22
CA GLY A 14 3.63 68.08 23.37
C GLY A 14 5.07 68.63 23.40
N GLU A 15 6.00 67.93 24.04
CA GLU A 15 7.43 68.29 23.99
C GLU A 15 8.05 68.07 22.61
N ALA A 16 7.72 66.96 21.94
CA ALA A 16 8.24 66.66 20.60
C ALA A 16 7.85 67.72 19.56
N LEU A 17 6.66 68.32 19.68
CA LEU A 17 6.17 69.33 18.76
C LEU A 17 6.76 70.73 18.97
N LYS A 18 7.34 71.03 20.15
CA LYS A 18 7.99 72.32 20.42
C LYS A 18 9.30 72.52 19.63
N GLY A 19 9.90 71.44 19.13
CA GLY A 19 11.14 71.45 18.34
C GLY A 19 10.96 71.57 16.82
N VAL A 20 9.74 71.46 16.29
CA VAL A 20 9.52 71.45 14.85
C VAL A 20 9.54 72.88 14.30
N GLN A 21 10.70 73.32 13.81
CA GLN A 21 10.82 74.59 13.10
C GLN A 21 9.90 74.59 11.88
N LYS A 22 8.98 75.57 11.82
CA LYS A 22 8.11 75.77 10.66
C LYS A 22 8.99 75.87 9.40
N PRO A 23 8.72 75.05 8.37
CA PRO A 23 9.57 75.02 7.18
C PRO A 23 9.55 76.39 6.51
N LYS A 24 10.71 77.04 6.47
CA LYS A 24 10.91 78.26 5.67
C LYS A 24 10.95 77.85 4.21
N LEU A 25 9.81 77.96 3.52
CA LEU A 25 9.75 77.81 2.07
C LEU A 25 10.62 78.91 1.43
N ASP A 26 11.56 78.50 0.60
CA ASP A 26 12.36 79.44 -0.20
C ASP A 26 11.46 80.17 -1.22
N GLU A 27 11.85 81.38 -1.61
CA GLU A 27 11.05 82.26 -2.46
C GLU A 27 10.66 81.64 -3.80
N ALA A 28 11.50 80.78 -4.40
CA ALA A 28 11.17 80.04 -5.61
C ALA A 28 10.02 79.05 -5.39
N ARG A 29 10.00 78.36 -4.26
CA ARG A 29 8.91 77.44 -3.89
C ARG A 29 7.63 78.20 -3.50
N LYS A 30 7.73 79.37 -2.87
CA LYS A 30 6.56 80.24 -2.66
C LYS A 30 5.98 80.75 -3.97
N LEU A 31 6.82 81.16 -4.93
CA LEU A 31 6.40 81.60 -6.26
C LEU A 31 5.73 80.47 -7.04
N ALA A 32 6.29 79.26 -7.01
CA ALA A 32 5.69 78.08 -7.64
C ALA A 32 4.35 77.70 -7.01
N LEU A 33 4.21 77.80 -5.68
CA LEU A 33 2.93 77.55 -5.00
C LEU A 33 1.89 78.62 -5.37
N ARG A 34 2.32 79.89 -5.47
CA ARG A 34 1.46 81.02 -5.84
C ARG A 34 0.98 80.92 -7.28
N SER A 35 1.85 80.56 -8.23
CA SER A 35 1.45 80.38 -9.63
C SER A 35 0.49 79.19 -9.79
N ARG A 36 0.70 78.12 -9.03
CA ARG A 36 -0.16 76.93 -9.07
C ARG A 36 -1.55 77.20 -8.50
N ILE A 37 -1.64 77.95 -7.40
CA ILE A 37 -2.93 78.39 -6.85
C ILE A 37 -3.63 79.36 -7.81
N GLN A 38 -2.89 80.29 -8.43
CA GLN A 38 -3.46 81.19 -9.45
C GLN A 38 -3.96 80.44 -10.69
N SER A 39 -3.28 79.37 -11.12
CA SER A 39 -3.70 78.57 -12.28
C SER A 39 -4.95 77.70 -12.04
N GLN A 40 -5.33 77.50 -10.77
CA GLN A 40 -6.52 76.72 -10.39
C GLN A 40 -7.73 77.60 -10.06
N LEU A 41 -7.56 78.93 -10.01
CA LEU A 41 -8.66 79.88 -9.95
C LEU A 41 -9.05 80.22 -11.39
N GLU A 42 -10.25 79.81 -11.81
CA GLU A 42 -10.73 80.06 -13.18
C GLU A 42 -10.65 81.55 -13.55
N VAL A 43 -10.13 81.80 -14.76
CA VAL A 43 -9.67 83.11 -15.25
C VAL A 43 -10.74 84.21 -15.33
N PRO A 44 -12.08 83.98 -15.42
CA PRO A 44 -12.99 85.12 -15.48
C PRO A 44 -13.13 85.86 -14.13
N LEU A 45 -12.72 85.26 -13.00
CA LEU A 45 -12.82 85.91 -11.68
C LEU A 45 -11.61 86.81 -11.37
N VAL A 46 -10.41 86.41 -11.80
CA VAL A 46 -9.18 87.15 -11.50
C VAL A 46 -9.02 88.36 -12.43
N GLU A 47 -9.40 88.25 -13.71
CA GLU A 47 -9.41 89.39 -14.63
C GLU A 47 -10.50 90.43 -14.28
N ALA A 48 -11.67 90.01 -13.79
CA ALA A 48 -12.72 90.91 -13.31
C ALA A 48 -12.32 91.68 -12.02
N ILE A 49 -11.55 91.05 -11.13
CA ILE A 49 -11.10 91.64 -9.86
C ILE A 49 -9.84 92.52 -10.06
N VAL A 50 -8.99 92.23 -11.03
CA VAL A 50 -7.79 93.03 -11.32
C VAL A 50 -8.13 94.30 -12.13
N HIS A 51 -9.17 94.28 -12.98
CA HIS A 51 -9.56 95.46 -13.77
C HIS A 51 -10.49 96.46 -13.07
N GLN A 52 -11.24 96.04 -12.05
CA GLN A 52 -11.96 96.96 -11.16
C GLN A 52 -11.20 97.08 -9.85
N GLY A 53 -10.39 98.14 -9.70
CA GLY A 53 -9.65 98.49 -8.48
C GLY A 53 -10.56 98.80 -7.29
N ILE A 54 -11.28 97.79 -6.80
CA ILE A 54 -12.24 97.84 -5.71
C ILE A 54 -11.65 97.00 -4.57
N ARG A 55 -11.42 97.64 -3.42
CA ARG A 55 -11.01 96.96 -2.18
C ARG A 55 -12.12 96.01 -1.73
N PHE A 56 -12.06 94.75 -2.16
CA PHE A 56 -12.98 93.72 -1.72
C PHE A 56 -12.57 93.21 -0.33
N SER A 57 -13.25 93.66 0.73
CA SER A 57 -13.19 93.02 2.03
C SER A 57 -14.13 91.82 2.03
N LEU A 58 -13.61 90.63 1.73
CA LEU A 58 -14.35 89.39 1.93
C LEU A 58 -14.75 89.26 3.40
N GLY A 59 -16.06 89.11 3.65
CA GLY A 59 -16.62 88.86 4.99
C GLY A 59 -15.98 87.64 5.64
N VAL A 60 -15.87 87.67 6.97
CA VAL A 60 -15.15 86.67 7.78
C VAL A 60 -15.63 85.24 7.47
N ASP A 61 -16.94 85.09 7.27
CA ASP A 61 -17.63 83.83 7.03
C ASP A 61 -17.34 83.24 5.64
N VAL A 62 -17.06 84.09 4.65
CA VAL A 62 -16.63 83.64 3.31
C VAL A 62 -15.16 83.22 3.35
N ARG A 63 -14.31 83.95 4.08
CA ARG A 63 -12.91 83.54 4.30
C ARG A 63 -12.83 82.22 5.06
N ALA A 64 -13.67 82.01 6.06
CA ALA A 64 -13.72 80.76 6.81
C ALA A 64 -14.08 79.58 5.90
N ARG A 65 -15.13 79.70 5.07
CA ARG A 65 -15.53 78.64 4.12
C ARG A 65 -14.50 78.35 3.04
N ILE A 66 -13.82 79.37 2.50
CA ILE A 66 -12.74 79.15 1.54
C ILE A 66 -11.57 78.44 2.23
N LYS A 67 -11.22 78.84 3.45
CA LYS A 67 -10.14 78.24 4.22
C LYS A 67 -10.45 76.76 4.55
N GLU A 68 -11.68 76.46 4.96
CA GLU A 68 -12.15 75.10 5.22
C GLU A 68 -12.09 74.21 3.96
N ARG A 69 -12.56 74.71 2.81
CA ARG A 69 -12.47 73.98 1.53
C ARG A 69 -11.03 73.74 1.07
N VAL A 70 -10.14 74.72 1.26
CA VAL A 70 -8.72 74.57 0.91
C VAL A 70 -8.02 73.58 1.84
N PHE A 71 -8.31 73.61 3.15
CA PHE A 71 -7.76 72.62 4.08
C PHE A 71 -8.28 71.21 3.80
N ALA A 72 -9.58 71.04 3.54
CA ALA A 72 -10.15 69.75 3.16
C ALA A 72 -9.52 69.18 1.87
N LEU A 73 -9.17 70.03 0.90
CA LEU A 73 -8.47 69.62 -0.33
C LEU A 73 -7.01 69.21 -0.06
N ILE A 74 -6.30 69.92 0.82
CA ILE A 74 -4.91 69.60 1.21
C ILE A 74 -4.87 68.29 2.01
N GLU A 75 -5.80 68.09 2.94
CA GLU A 75 -5.87 66.90 3.78
C GLU A 75 -6.19 65.64 2.96
N LYS A 76 -7.12 65.75 1.99
CA LYS A 76 -7.47 64.67 1.05
C LYS A 76 -6.31 64.29 0.11
N THR A 77 -5.38 65.21 -0.18
CA THR A 77 -4.20 64.92 -1.02
C THR A 77 -2.97 64.48 -0.23
N GLN A 78 -2.80 64.90 1.03
CA GLN A 78 -1.72 64.42 1.89
C GLN A 78 -1.95 62.98 2.38
N GLN A 79 -3.18 62.58 2.74
CA GLN A 79 -3.45 61.20 3.16
C GLN A 79 -3.22 60.17 2.05
N LYS A 80 -3.55 60.48 0.78
CA LYS A 80 -3.35 59.53 -0.34
C LYS A 80 -1.88 59.28 -0.71
N LYS A 81 -0.97 60.22 -0.46
CA LYS A 81 0.47 60.02 -0.77
C LYS A 81 1.22 59.35 0.37
N PHE A 82 0.78 59.52 1.61
CA PHE A 82 1.41 58.88 2.77
C PHE A 82 1.05 57.39 2.87
N THR A 83 -0.18 57.00 2.52
CA THR A 83 -0.57 55.59 2.48
C THR A 83 0.08 54.85 1.33
N ILE A 84 0.10 55.37 0.11
CA ILE A 84 0.63 54.63 -1.05
C ILE A 84 2.14 54.38 -0.94
N THR A 85 2.94 55.34 -0.49
CA THR A 85 4.41 55.17 -0.47
C THR A 85 4.88 54.23 0.64
N ASN A 86 4.25 54.29 1.83
CA ASN A 86 4.51 53.34 2.91
C ASN A 86 3.87 51.98 2.64
N PHE A 87 2.72 51.92 1.98
CA PHE A 87 2.10 50.67 1.53
C PHE A 87 2.98 49.95 0.51
N PHE A 88 3.58 50.66 -0.46
CA PHE A 88 4.53 50.04 -1.40
C PHE A 88 5.85 49.59 -0.74
N LEU A 89 6.36 50.31 0.26
CA LEU A 89 7.56 49.88 1.00
C LEU A 89 7.26 48.70 1.95
N PHE A 90 6.08 48.69 2.56
CA PHE A 90 5.60 47.59 3.39
C PHE A 90 5.29 46.35 2.54
N GLN A 91 4.66 46.52 1.37
CA GLN A 91 4.44 45.45 0.40
C GLN A 91 5.75 44.90 -0.16
N LYS A 92 6.78 45.73 -0.42
CA LYS A 92 8.09 45.20 -0.85
C LYS A 92 8.75 44.29 0.19
N LYS A 93 8.62 44.62 1.49
CA LYS A 93 9.13 43.74 2.56
C LYS A 93 8.29 42.47 2.71
N LEU A 94 6.96 42.57 2.66
CA LEU A 94 6.08 41.40 2.70
C LEU A 94 6.28 40.48 1.50
N VAL A 95 6.41 41.03 0.29
CA VAL A 95 6.69 40.26 -0.93
C VAL A 95 8.06 39.60 -0.87
N ALA A 96 9.09 40.27 -0.32
CA ALA A 96 10.40 39.65 -0.14
C ALA A 96 10.38 38.51 0.91
N VAL A 97 9.66 38.68 2.02
CA VAL A 97 9.48 37.62 3.03
C VAL A 97 8.65 36.47 2.48
N ALA A 98 7.57 36.76 1.73
CA ALA A 98 6.76 35.74 1.07
C ALA A 98 7.55 34.98 0.00
N MET A 99 8.39 35.66 -0.79
CA MET A 99 9.30 34.99 -1.72
C MET A 99 10.34 34.15 -1.00
N LEU A 100 10.94 34.65 0.09
CA LEU A 100 11.90 33.88 0.86
C LEU A 100 11.23 32.63 1.42
N PHE A 101 10.04 32.78 2.01
CA PHE A 101 9.23 31.67 2.53
C PHE A 101 8.86 30.69 1.41
N PHE A 102 8.45 31.17 0.24
CA PHE A 102 8.13 30.34 -0.91
C PHE A 102 9.36 29.58 -1.44
N VAL A 103 10.53 30.23 -1.51
CA VAL A 103 11.79 29.58 -1.93
C VAL A 103 12.25 28.56 -0.89
N THR A 104 12.17 28.86 0.40
CA THR A 104 12.52 27.89 1.44
C THR A 104 11.50 26.75 1.50
N PHE A 105 10.21 27.04 1.35
CA PHE A 105 9.15 26.04 1.37
C PHE A 105 9.22 25.13 0.14
N THR A 106 9.43 25.68 -1.06
CA THR A 106 9.69 24.88 -2.26
C THR A 106 11.00 24.10 -2.13
N MET A 107 12.08 24.68 -1.59
CA MET A 107 13.33 23.95 -1.35
C MET A 107 13.15 22.81 -0.35
N PHE A 108 12.34 22.96 0.70
CA PHE A 108 12.03 21.89 1.66
C PHE A 108 11.05 20.85 1.08
N MET A 109 10.07 21.25 0.28
CA MET A 109 9.16 20.33 -0.42
C MET A 109 9.87 19.51 -1.50
N PHE A 110 10.84 20.10 -2.22
CA PHE A 110 11.67 19.40 -3.21
C PHE A 110 12.85 18.65 -2.59
N MET A 111 13.31 19.05 -1.39
CA MET A 111 14.14 18.21 -0.51
C MET A 111 13.29 17.28 0.35
N GLY A 112 12.04 16.99 -0.07
CA GLY A 112 11.41 15.73 0.29
C GLY A 112 12.36 14.64 -0.18
N VAL A 113 13.30 14.29 0.70
CA VAL A 113 13.98 13.02 0.69
C VAL A 113 12.81 12.07 0.67
N SER A 114 12.52 11.50 -0.49
CA SER A 114 11.84 10.23 -0.55
C SER A 114 12.75 9.33 0.26
N THR A 115 12.50 9.29 1.57
CA THR A 115 12.86 8.13 2.35
C THR A 115 11.93 7.10 1.77
N ASP A 116 12.33 6.53 0.63
CA ASP A 116 11.85 5.24 0.21
C ASP A 116 12.21 4.38 1.41
N VAL A 117 11.21 4.20 2.27
CA VAL A 117 11.33 3.33 3.43
C VAL A 117 11.54 1.98 2.77
N VAL A 118 12.80 1.57 2.65
CA VAL A 118 13.14 0.27 2.11
C VAL A 118 12.63 -0.71 3.16
N TYR A 119 11.42 -1.20 2.93
CA TYR A 119 10.77 -2.17 3.80
C TYR A 119 11.72 -3.35 3.96
N ALA A 120 12.09 -3.65 5.21
CA ALA A 120 13.03 -4.72 5.52
C ALA A 120 12.50 -6.12 5.16
N SER A 121 11.22 -6.27 4.79
CA SER A 121 10.64 -7.55 4.35
C SER A 121 10.99 -7.98 2.92
N GLY A 122 11.80 -7.21 2.18
CA GLY A 122 12.09 -7.48 0.77
C GLY A 122 13.26 -8.44 0.48
N PHE A 123 13.88 -9.08 1.47
CA PHE A 123 15.08 -9.90 1.25
C PHE A 123 14.91 -11.34 1.72
N THR A 124 15.51 -12.27 0.97
CA THR A 124 15.71 -13.64 1.44
C THR A 124 16.74 -13.64 2.56
N VAL A 125 16.42 -14.26 3.70
CA VAL A 125 17.24 -14.28 4.91
C VAL A 125 17.36 -15.68 5.48
N LEU A 126 18.49 -15.94 6.15
CA LEU A 126 18.65 -17.08 7.04
C LEU A 126 17.99 -16.76 8.38
N ASP A 127 16.74 -17.19 8.54
CA ASP A 127 15.91 -16.86 9.69
C ASP A 127 16.41 -17.53 10.98
N SER A 128 16.72 -18.82 10.93
CA SER A 128 17.22 -19.58 12.07
C SER A 128 18.14 -20.72 11.63
N PHE A 129 19.07 -21.11 12.49
CA PHE A 129 19.95 -22.26 12.28
C PHE A 129 20.36 -22.91 13.59
N GLU A 130 20.55 -24.23 13.56
CA GLU A 130 21.00 -25.06 14.68
C GLU A 130 22.07 -26.05 14.19
N GLY A 131 22.99 -26.47 15.06
CA GLY A 131 24.02 -27.45 14.71
C GLY A 131 25.10 -26.90 13.76
N GLU A 132 25.74 -27.79 13.00
CA GLU A 132 26.70 -27.41 11.96
C GLU A 132 25.96 -26.92 10.72
N VAL A 133 25.99 -25.62 10.46
CA VAL A 133 25.48 -25.01 9.23
C VAL A 133 26.56 -24.12 8.67
N SER A 134 26.65 -24.06 7.35
CA SER A 134 27.63 -23.23 6.68
C SER A 134 27.08 -22.67 5.37
N VAL A 135 27.43 -21.42 5.09
CA VAL A 135 27.07 -20.72 3.85
C VAL A 135 28.36 -20.42 3.10
N GLU A 136 28.45 -20.88 1.86
CA GLU A 136 29.54 -20.62 0.93
C GLU A 136 29.07 -19.60 -0.11
N ARG A 137 29.82 -18.50 -0.24
CA ARG A 137 29.58 -17.44 -1.22
C ARG A 137 30.86 -17.18 -1.98
N ASP A 138 30.81 -17.26 -3.31
CA ASP A 138 31.97 -17.05 -4.18
C ASP A 138 33.20 -17.94 -3.82
N GLY A 139 32.96 -19.12 -3.24
CA GLY A 139 34.02 -20.05 -2.80
C GLY A 139 34.59 -19.76 -1.40
N GLU A 140 34.05 -18.78 -0.67
CA GLU A 140 34.45 -18.45 0.69
C GLU A 140 33.33 -18.80 1.70
N MET A 141 33.72 -19.39 2.83
CA MET A 141 32.79 -19.67 3.92
C MET A 141 32.48 -18.38 4.68
N ILE A 142 31.20 -18.04 4.80
CA ILE A 142 30.72 -16.87 5.53
C ILE A 142 30.38 -17.26 6.97
N GLU A 143 30.70 -16.37 7.92
CA GLU A 143 30.26 -16.50 9.31
C GLU A 143 28.74 -16.25 9.40
N LEU A 144 28.02 -17.20 10.00
CA LEU A 144 26.56 -17.15 10.07
C LEU A 144 26.09 -16.17 11.14
N GLU A 145 25.14 -15.32 10.76
CA GLU A 145 24.39 -14.46 11.67
C GLU A 145 22.89 -14.70 11.45
N LYS A 146 22.10 -14.58 12.53
CA LYS A 146 20.64 -14.60 12.39
C LYS A 146 20.20 -13.44 11.49
N ASP A 147 19.23 -13.69 10.61
CA ASP A 147 18.70 -12.71 9.66
C ASP A 147 19.73 -12.24 8.63
N MET A 148 20.84 -12.99 8.45
CA MET A 148 21.80 -12.68 7.39
C MET A 148 21.14 -12.82 6.02
N ARG A 149 21.45 -11.88 5.13
CA ARG A 149 20.91 -11.90 3.77
C ARG A 149 21.53 -13.03 2.94
N ILE A 150 20.65 -13.76 2.28
CA ILE A 150 20.97 -14.79 1.29
C ILE A 150 20.85 -14.18 -0.10
N PHE A 151 21.78 -14.52 -0.97
CA PHE A 151 21.86 -14.05 -2.35
C PHE A 151 21.83 -15.24 -3.32
N GLU A 152 21.58 -14.94 -4.59
CA GLU A 152 21.77 -15.91 -5.66
C GLU A 152 23.21 -16.45 -5.64
N LYS A 153 23.32 -17.74 -5.95
CA LYS A 153 24.52 -18.57 -5.94
C LYS A 153 25.14 -18.82 -4.57
N ASP A 154 24.49 -18.40 -3.48
CA ASP A 154 24.84 -18.88 -2.15
C ASP A 154 24.57 -20.38 -2.06
N ARG A 155 25.56 -21.12 -1.56
CA ARG A 155 25.47 -22.56 -1.28
C ARG A 155 25.35 -22.77 0.21
N ILE A 156 24.30 -23.46 0.65
CA ILE A 156 23.99 -23.67 2.06
C ILE A 156 24.11 -25.16 2.35
N VAL A 157 24.95 -25.51 3.33
CA VAL A 157 25.24 -26.90 3.70
C VAL A 157 24.98 -27.09 5.19
N THR A 158 24.17 -28.09 5.53
CA THR A 158 23.93 -28.55 6.90
C THR A 158 24.70 -29.85 7.18
N GLY A 159 25.32 -29.94 8.35
CA GLY A 159 25.93 -31.16 8.87
C GLY A 159 24.89 -32.15 9.40
N ALA A 160 25.34 -33.24 10.01
CA ALA A 160 24.43 -34.31 10.47
C ALA A 160 23.43 -33.88 11.58
N ASP A 161 23.80 -32.89 12.40
CA ASP A 161 22.94 -32.26 13.40
C ASP A 161 22.47 -30.86 12.98
N GLY A 162 22.79 -30.45 11.75
CA GLY A 162 22.51 -29.13 11.20
C GLY A 162 21.04 -28.98 10.83
N LYS A 163 20.47 -27.82 11.10
CA LYS A 163 19.15 -27.39 10.61
C LYS A 163 19.22 -25.92 10.23
N ALA A 164 18.53 -25.54 9.17
CA ALA A 164 18.47 -24.14 8.76
C ALA A 164 17.05 -23.81 8.26
N THR A 165 16.59 -22.61 8.57
CA THR A 165 15.33 -22.05 8.07
C THR A 165 15.67 -20.83 7.22
N ILE A 166 15.19 -20.82 5.99
CA ILE A 166 15.37 -19.74 5.03
C ILE A 166 13.99 -19.14 4.77
N ARG A 167 13.87 -17.85 5.01
CA ARG A 167 12.66 -17.08 4.69
C ARG A 167 12.91 -16.27 3.44
N PHE A 168 12.05 -16.42 2.45
CA PHE A 168 12.16 -15.76 1.16
C PHE A 168 11.44 -14.40 1.17
N PHE A 169 11.78 -13.55 0.20
CA PHE A 169 11.18 -12.22 0.04
C PHE A 169 9.70 -12.26 -0.39
N ASP A 170 9.20 -13.43 -0.77
CA ASP A 170 7.83 -13.69 -1.19
C ASP A 170 6.98 -14.32 -0.07
N ASP A 171 7.51 -14.32 1.15
CA ASP A 171 6.91 -14.89 2.35
C ASP A 171 6.91 -16.43 2.39
N SER A 172 7.50 -17.11 1.39
CA SER A 172 7.77 -18.55 1.47
C SER A 172 8.85 -18.87 2.51
N VAL A 173 8.83 -20.10 3.03
CA VAL A 173 9.86 -20.60 3.96
C VAL A 173 10.31 -22.00 3.56
N SER A 174 11.63 -22.22 3.58
CA SER A 174 12.22 -23.55 3.43
C SER A 174 13.00 -23.93 4.68
N ARG A 175 12.82 -25.17 5.14
CA ARG A 175 13.51 -25.73 6.31
C ARG A 175 14.35 -26.92 5.88
N LEU A 176 15.66 -26.82 6.08
CA LEU A 176 16.65 -27.82 5.75
C LEU A 176 16.87 -28.74 6.94
N SER A 177 16.85 -30.04 6.70
CA SER A 177 17.23 -31.04 7.69
C SER A 177 18.76 -31.20 7.76
N GLY A 178 19.25 -32.20 8.50
CA GLY A 178 20.67 -32.55 8.48
C GLY A 178 21.14 -33.08 7.13
N GLU A 179 22.44 -33.01 6.87
CA GLU A 179 23.08 -33.52 5.64
C GLU A 179 22.44 -33.00 4.35
N THR A 180 21.96 -31.75 4.39
CA THR A 180 21.25 -31.10 3.30
C THR A 180 22.12 -30.04 2.65
N GLU A 181 22.14 -30.05 1.31
CA GLU A 181 22.91 -29.13 0.51
C GLU A 181 22.02 -28.50 -0.55
N ILE A 182 21.95 -27.17 -0.54
CA ILE A 182 21.20 -26.41 -1.54
C ILE A 182 22.06 -25.31 -2.16
N VAL A 183 21.68 -24.86 -3.35
CA VAL A 183 22.15 -23.62 -3.97
C VAL A 183 20.94 -22.77 -4.33
N ILE A 184 20.98 -21.50 -3.99
CA ILE A 184 19.93 -20.55 -4.41
C ILE A 184 20.21 -20.14 -5.85
N ASP A 185 19.50 -20.68 -6.83
CA ASP A 185 19.82 -20.43 -8.23
C ASP A 185 19.32 -19.07 -8.70
N VAL A 186 18.05 -18.77 -8.46
CA VAL A 186 17.38 -17.52 -8.87
C VAL A 186 16.56 -16.92 -7.73
N LEU A 187 16.71 -15.62 -7.52
CA LEU A 187 15.88 -14.79 -6.63
C LEU A 187 15.43 -13.57 -7.43
N TYR A 188 14.34 -13.71 -8.18
CA TYR A 188 13.86 -12.67 -9.07
C TYR A 188 12.59 -12.03 -8.55
N ARG A 189 12.65 -10.70 -8.35
CA ARG A 189 11.51 -9.82 -8.11
C ARG A 189 11.65 -8.61 -9.03
N PRO A 190 10.75 -8.43 -10.02
CA PRO A 190 10.80 -7.26 -10.88
C PRO A 190 10.64 -5.98 -10.05
N VAL A 191 11.30 -4.90 -10.46
CA VAL A 191 11.15 -3.59 -9.80
C VAL A 191 9.77 -2.99 -10.06
N GLU A 192 9.16 -3.38 -11.19
CA GLU A 192 7.88 -2.86 -11.68
C GLU A 192 6.69 -3.51 -10.96
N SER A 193 6.80 -4.79 -10.57
CA SER A 193 5.74 -5.49 -9.84
C SER A 193 6.23 -6.00 -8.48
N ILE A 194 5.56 -5.54 -7.43
CA ILE A 194 5.84 -5.97 -6.06
C ILE A 194 5.22 -7.34 -5.73
N VAL A 195 4.33 -7.86 -6.58
CA VAL A 195 3.61 -9.12 -6.39
C VAL A 195 4.20 -10.28 -7.18
N THR A 196 4.95 -10.01 -8.26
CA THR A 196 5.66 -11.07 -8.98
C THR A 196 6.85 -11.55 -8.16
N SER A 197 7.00 -12.86 -8.00
CA SER A 197 8.20 -13.47 -7.42
C SER A 197 8.53 -14.79 -8.10
N TYR A 198 9.80 -14.97 -8.42
CA TYR A 198 10.32 -16.22 -8.94
C TYR A 198 11.51 -16.66 -8.10
N VAL A 199 11.37 -17.80 -7.44
CA VAL A 199 12.39 -18.40 -6.57
C VAL A 199 12.75 -19.76 -7.13
N GLU A 200 14.03 -20.00 -7.38
CA GLU A 200 14.55 -21.28 -7.87
C GLU A 200 15.69 -21.76 -6.97
N ILE A 201 15.58 -22.99 -6.48
CA ILE A 201 16.52 -23.61 -5.54
C ILE A 201 17.00 -24.94 -6.12
N ASP A 202 18.30 -25.11 -6.27
CA ASP A 202 18.92 -26.40 -6.55
C ASP A 202 19.09 -27.18 -5.24
N LEU A 203 18.33 -28.25 -5.04
CA LEU A 203 18.51 -29.17 -3.92
C LEU A 203 19.46 -30.29 -4.33
N LEU A 204 20.74 -30.21 -3.93
CA LEU A 204 21.77 -31.16 -4.37
C LEU A 204 21.74 -32.49 -3.63
N SER A 205 21.40 -32.47 -2.33
CA SER A 205 21.22 -33.67 -1.50
C SER A 205 20.46 -33.35 -0.21
N GLY A 206 19.90 -34.37 0.44
CA GLY A 206 19.30 -34.26 1.76
C GLY A 206 17.79 -34.07 1.71
N ASN A 207 17.24 -33.35 2.69
CA ASN A 207 15.80 -33.19 2.83
C ASN A 207 15.42 -31.73 3.16
N MET A 208 14.50 -31.19 2.37
CA MET A 208 14.00 -29.83 2.46
C MET A 208 12.47 -29.80 2.51
N TRP A 209 11.94 -29.24 3.59
CA TRP A 209 10.54 -28.85 3.68
C TRP A 209 10.36 -27.46 3.10
N SER A 210 9.30 -27.23 2.33
CA SER A 210 8.94 -25.90 1.85
C SER A 210 7.46 -25.61 2.08
N LYS A 211 7.19 -24.43 2.64
CA LYS A 211 5.86 -23.84 2.75
C LYS A 211 5.84 -22.59 1.88
N VAL A 212 5.17 -22.71 0.74
CA VAL A 212 5.03 -21.63 -0.23
C VAL A 212 3.73 -20.90 0.04
N LEU A 213 3.82 -19.59 0.22
CA LEU A 213 2.69 -18.73 0.52
C LEU A 213 2.46 -17.76 -0.63
N ASN A 214 1.19 -17.59 -0.98
CA ASN A 214 0.68 -16.32 -1.53
C ASN A 214 1.30 -15.85 -2.86
N LEU A 215 1.65 -16.79 -3.76
CA LEU A 215 2.04 -16.46 -5.13
C LEU A 215 0.78 -16.30 -5.99
N VAL A 216 0.27 -15.06 -6.09
CA VAL A 216 -1.03 -14.78 -6.73
C VAL A 216 -0.93 -14.52 -8.24
N GLU A 217 0.22 -14.08 -8.73
CA GLU A 217 0.42 -13.77 -10.15
C GLU A 217 0.77 -15.04 -10.94
N LYS A 218 0.30 -15.14 -12.18
CA LYS A 218 0.55 -16.28 -13.08
C LYS A 218 2.04 -16.57 -13.29
N LYS A 219 2.87 -15.52 -13.33
CA LYS A 219 4.33 -15.61 -13.51
C LYS A 219 5.08 -15.93 -12.22
N SER A 220 4.42 -15.84 -11.07
CA SER A 220 5.05 -16.17 -9.79
C SER A 220 5.12 -17.67 -9.60
N LEU A 221 6.31 -18.19 -9.29
CA LEU A 221 6.56 -19.62 -9.10
C LEU A 221 7.65 -19.83 -8.06
N PHE A 222 7.46 -20.86 -7.24
CA PHE A 222 8.48 -21.40 -6.36
C PHE A 222 8.93 -22.75 -6.92
N VAL A 223 10.20 -22.83 -7.31
CA VAL A 223 10.79 -23.98 -8.02
C VAL A 223 11.90 -24.59 -7.18
N ILE A 224 11.85 -25.92 -7.01
CA ILE A 224 12.98 -26.69 -6.50
C ILE A 224 13.44 -27.61 -7.61
N GLN A 225 14.73 -27.54 -7.94
CA GLN A 225 15.35 -28.33 -8.98
C GLN A 225 16.28 -29.38 -8.35
N TYR A 226 16.24 -30.59 -8.89
CA TYR A 226 17.29 -31.59 -8.75
C TYR A 226 17.57 -32.24 -10.10
N SER A 227 18.81 -32.13 -10.59
CA SER A 227 19.18 -32.64 -11.92
C SER A 227 18.26 -32.06 -13.01
N ASP A 228 17.42 -32.89 -13.62
CA ASP A 228 16.46 -32.59 -14.68
C ASP A 228 15.00 -32.64 -14.19
N VAL A 229 14.80 -32.72 -12.88
CA VAL A 229 13.51 -32.74 -12.20
C VAL A 229 13.26 -31.38 -11.57
N PHE A 230 12.09 -30.81 -11.82
CA PHE A 230 11.64 -29.56 -11.22
C PHE A 230 10.35 -29.82 -10.47
N THR A 231 10.22 -29.27 -9.27
CA THR A 231 8.94 -29.17 -8.56
C THR A 231 8.52 -27.71 -8.57
N ALA A 232 7.32 -27.41 -9.06
CA ALA A 232 6.81 -26.06 -9.14
C ALA A 232 5.48 -25.94 -8.40
N THR A 233 5.30 -24.84 -7.67
CA THR A 233 4.04 -24.53 -7.00
C THR A 233 3.88 -23.03 -6.78
N ARG A 234 2.63 -22.61 -6.53
CA ARG A 234 2.26 -21.25 -6.12
C ARG A 234 1.79 -21.16 -4.67
N LYS A 235 1.29 -22.27 -4.12
CA LYS A 235 0.84 -22.41 -2.73
C LYS A 235 0.85 -23.90 -2.41
N ALA A 236 1.74 -24.32 -1.51
CA ALA A 236 1.79 -25.71 -1.04
C ALA A 236 2.59 -25.83 0.25
N ALA A 237 2.37 -26.93 0.97
CA ALA A 237 3.29 -27.41 2.00
C ALA A 237 3.77 -28.80 1.56
N PHE A 238 5.07 -28.94 1.32
CA PHE A 238 5.62 -30.14 0.72
C PHE A 238 7.06 -30.39 1.13
N ASN A 239 7.51 -31.63 0.98
CA ASN A 239 8.84 -32.08 1.34
C ASN A 239 9.52 -32.65 0.10
N VAL A 240 10.79 -32.27 -0.13
CA VAL A 240 11.61 -32.84 -1.19
C VAL A 240 12.83 -33.52 -0.55
N SER A 241 12.95 -34.82 -0.80
CA SER A 241 14.02 -35.68 -0.30
C SER A 241 14.86 -36.21 -1.45
N VAL A 242 16.19 -36.14 -1.32
CA VAL A 242 17.15 -36.61 -2.31
C VAL A 242 18.16 -37.54 -1.65
N PHE A 243 18.10 -38.83 -1.98
CA PHE A 243 18.97 -39.88 -1.42
C PHE A 243 19.47 -40.83 -2.52
N ASP A 244 20.80 -41.03 -2.63
CA ASP A 244 21.45 -41.99 -3.55
C ASP A 244 21.09 -41.88 -5.06
N ALA A 245 20.44 -40.78 -5.47
CA ALA A 245 19.87 -40.44 -6.80
C ALA A 245 18.37 -40.68 -6.98
N ASP A 246 17.66 -41.14 -5.96
CA ASP A 246 16.20 -41.13 -5.94
C ASP A 246 15.71 -39.78 -5.38
N VAL A 247 14.66 -39.24 -5.99
CA VAL A 247 13.96 -38.03 -5.53
C VAL A 247 12.57 -38.41 -5.09
N GLU A 248 12.18 -37.97 -3.91
CA GLU A 248 10.84 -38.15 -3.36
C GLU A 248 10.25 -36.78 -3.05
N VAL A 249 9.03 -36.53 -3.54
CA VAL A 249 8.29 -35.28 -3.34
C VAL A 249 6.98 -35.62 -2.65
N ASP A 250 6.88 -35.29 -1.36
CA ASP A 250 5.69 -35.55 -0.53
C ASP A 250 4.87 -34.26 -0.41
N VAL A 251 3.60 -34.28 -0.82
CA VAL A 251 2.72 -33.10 -0.76
C VAL A 251 1.74 -33.24 0.40
N TYR A 252 1.83 -32.33 1.37
CA TYR A 252 1.01 -32.36 2.58
C TYR A 252 -0.14 -31.37 2.56
N LYS A 253 -0.06 -30.31 1.73
CA LYS A 253 -1.14 -29.35 1.52
C LYS A 253 -1.11 -28.85 0.08
N ASN A 254 -2.29 -28.67 -0.51
CA ASN A 254 -2.49 -28.16 -1.87
C ASN A 254 -1.84 -29.04 -2.96
N VAL A 255 -1.15 -28.43 -3.93
CA VAL A 255 -0.74 -29.06 -5.19
C VAL A 255 0.69 -28.66 -5.56
N VAL A 256 1.44 -29.64 -6.06
CA VAL A 256 2.79 -29.44 -6.61
C VAL A 256 2.87 -30.12 -7.98
N GLU A 257 3.38 -29.39 -8.96
CA GLU A 257 3.70 -29.94 -10.28
C GLU A 257 5.11 -30.52 -10.26
N VAL A 258 5.26 -31.78 -10.64
CA VAL A 258 6.54 -32.46 -10.80
C VAL A 258 6.83 -32.59 -12.29
N VAL A 259 7.77 -31.79 -12.77
CA VAL A 259 8.17 -31.69 -14.17
C VAL A 259 9.47 -32.44 -14.40
N THR A 260 9.44 -33.35 -15.37
CA THR A 260 10.62 -34.06 -15.90
C THR A 260 10.71 -33.82 -17.41
N PRO A 261 11.82 -34.20 -18.09
CA PRO A 261 11.91 -34.04 -19.54
C PRO A 261 10.89 -34.86 -20.34
N LYS A 262 10.22 -35.82 -19.70
CA LYS A 262 9.28 -36.75 -20.36
C LYS A 262 7.82 -36.52 -19.98
N VAL A 263 7.57 -36.09 -18.74
CA VAL A 263 6.24 -36.03 -18.16
C VAL A 263 6.14 -34.87 -17.17
N VAL A 264 4.97 -34.24 -17.14
CA VAL A 264 4.52 -33.33 -16.08
C VAL A 264 3.46 -34.11 -15.32
N GLU A 265 3.67 -34.30 -14.02
CA GLU A 265 2.72 -34.96 -13.13
C GLU A 265 2.29 -34.02 -12.02
N THR A 266 0.99 -33.97 -11.76
CA THR A 266 0.44 -33.16 -10.68
C THR A 266 0.20 -34.01 -9.45
N VAL A 267 0.89 -33.66 -8.35
CA VAL A 267 0.84 -34.34 -7.06
C VAL A 267 0.02 -33.49 -6.11
N VAL A 268 -1.03 -34.07 -5.53
CA VAL A 268 -1.93 -33.36 -4.61
C VAL A 268 -1.67 -33.73 -3.16
N SER A 269 -2.30 -33.01 -2.23
CA SER A 269 -2.27 -33.29 -0.80
C SER A 269 -2.51 -34.77 -0.49
N GLY A 270 -1.66 -35.36 0.35
CA GLY A 270 -1.71 -36.78 0.73
C GLY A 270 -1.02 -37.75 -0.23
N GLU A 271 -0.51 -37.26 -1.37
CA GLU A 271 0.25 -38.04 -2.35
C GLU A 271 1.74 -37.74 -2.30
N LYS A 272 2.53 -38.68 -2.80
CA LYS A 272 3.96 -38.54 -3.03
C LYS A 272 4.35 -39.01 -4.42
N ALA A 273 5.26 -38.28 -5.04
CA ALA A 273 5.90 -38.67 -6.29
C ALA A 273 7.30 -39.20 -6.01
N VAL A 274 7.57 -40.42 -6.46
CA VAL A 274 8.91 -41.03 -6.38
C VAL A 274 9.49 -41.10 -7.79
N LEU A 275 10.68 -40.53 -7.95
CA LEU A 275 11.43 -40.52 -9.20
C LEU A 275 12.65 -41.42 -9.08
N GLY A 276 12.61 -42.55 -9.78
CA GLY A 276 13.76 -43.45 -9.91
C GLY A 276 14.65 -43.14 -11.10
N GLN A 277 15.73 -43.92 -11.25
CA GLN A 277 16.79 -43.74 -12.26
C GLN A 277 16.36 -43.65 -13.74
N GLU A 278 15.13 -44.03 -14.09
CA GLU A 278 14.63 -44.01 -15.48
C GLU A 278 13.80 -42.76 -15.84
N SER A 279 13.72 -41.79 -14.93
CA SER A 279 12.88 -40.58 -15.05
C SER A 279 11.39 -40.90 -15.23
N TYR A 280 10.92 -42.00 -14.64
CA TYR A 280 9.50 -42.27 -14.48
C TYR A 280 9.07 -41.74 -13.12
N VAL A 281 7.97 -41.00 -13.10
CA VAL A 281 7.33 -40.48 -11.89
C VAL A 281 6.27 -41.49 -11.47
N GLU A 282 6.43 -42.09 -10.30
CA GLU A 282 5.39 -42.92 -9.69
C GLU A 282 4.70 -42.14 -8.58
N VAL A 283 3.42 -41.81 -8.80
CA VAL A 283 2.58 -41.14 -7.79
C VAL A 283 1.88 -42.19 -6.94
N THR A 284 2.12 -42.16 -5.63
CA THR A 284 1.53 -43.06 -4.63
C THR A 284 1.01 -42.27 -3.44
N LYS A 285 0.30 -42.91 -2.52
CA LYS A 285 -0.14 -42.25 -1.28
C LYS A 285 1.02 -42.16 -0.29
N ILE A 286 1.07 -41.07 0.46
CA ILE A 286 1.97 -40.96 1.61
C ILE A 286 1.53 -41.97 2.67
N GLU A 287 2.46 -42.80 3.12
CA GLU A 287 2.20 -43.79 4.16
C GLU A 287 1.97 -43.11 5.52
N GLU A 288 1.11 -43.68 6.37
CA GLU A 288 0.79 -43.09 7.68
C GLU A 288 2.00 -42.99 8.61
N GLU A 289 3.02 -43.84 8.42
CA GLU A 289 4.28 -43.76 9.16
C GLU A 289 5.08 -42.49 8.78
N ASP A 290 5.09 -42.14 7.50
CA ASP A 290 5.79 -40.95 6.97
C ASP A 290 5.11 -39.67 7.48
N LYS A 291 3.76 -39.63 7.42
CA LYS A 291 2.94 -38.53 7.99
C LYS A 291 3.15 -38.38 9.50
N ALA A 292 3.37 -39.49 10.19
CA ALA A 292 3.54 -39.51 11.64
C ALA A 292 4.96 -39.18 12.11
N SER A 293 5.92 -38.98 11.20
CA SER A 293 7.30 -38.65 11.54
C SER A 293 7.42 -37.32 12.30
N ASP A 294 8.40 -37.25 13.20
CA ASP A 294 8.65 -36.04 14.01
C ASP A 294 9.02 -34.83 13.13
N TRP A 295 9.68 -35.08 12.00
CA TRP A 295 10.02 -34.06 11.00
C TRP A 295 8.77 -33.41 10.41
N VAL A 296 7.85 -34.22 9.88
CA VAL A 296 6.63 -33.74 9.24
C VAL A 296 5.72 -33.03 10.23
N LYS A 297 5.47 -33.63 11.40
CA LYS A 297 4.66 -33.00 12.45
C LYS A 297 5.24 -31.66 12.90
N GLY A 298 6.54 -31.62 13.17
CA GLY A 298 7.22 -30.40 13.58
C GLY A 298 7.12 -29.30 12.53
N ASN A 299 7.24 -29.63 11.25
CA ASN A 299 7.09 -28.66 10.17
C ASN A 299 5.66 -28.17 9.99
N LEU A 300 4.66 -29.06 10.07
CA LEU A 300 3.24 -28.66 10.01
C LEU A 300 2.86 -27.74 11.18
N ASP A 301 3.34 -28.04 12.39
CA ASP A 301 3.13 -27.16 13.55
C ASP A 301 3.83 -25.81 13.38
N ASN A 302 5.07 -25.81 12.89
CA ASN A 302 5.81 -24.58 12.59
C ASN A 302 5.17 -23.76 11.46
N ASP A 303 4.54 -24.41 10.48
CA ASP A 303 3.82 -23.74 9.40
C ASP A 303 2.59 -22.99 9.92
N LYS A 304 1.86 -23.55 10.89
CA LYS A 304 0.74 -22.85 11.54
C LYS A 304 1.20 -21.58 12.25
N ILE A 305 2.31 -21.67 13.00
CA ILE A 305 2.91 -20.52 13.69
C ILE A 305 3.37 -19.47 12.67
N TYR A 306 4.06 -19.92 11.62
CA TYR A 306 4.61 -19.05 10.60
C TYR A 306 3.52 -18.32 9.80
N VAL A 307 2.44 -19.01 9.42
CA VAL A 307 1.30 -18.38 8.74
C VAL A 307 0.69 -17.27 9.60
N ALA A 308 0.48 -17.51 10.90
CA ALA A 308 -0.03 -16.49 11.80
C ALA A 308 0.92 -15.28 11.94
N GLU A 309 2.23 -15.50 11.99
CA GLU A 309 3.23 -14.43 11.99
C GLU A 309 3.24 -13.61 10.69
N VAL A 310 3.08 -14.28 9.55
CA VAL A 310 2.97 -13.63 8.23
C VAL A 310 1.70 -12.80 8.15
N GLU A 311 0.55 -13.31 8.62
CA GLU A 311 -0.71 -12.54 8.67
C GLU A 311 -0.55 -11.24 9.48
N GLU A 312 0.04 -11.33 10.68
CA GLU A 312 0.29 -10.17 11.54
C GLU A 312 1.24 -9.17 10.86
N THR A 313 2.32 -9.67 10.25
CA THR A 313 3.31 -8.85 9.56
C THR A 313 2.74 -8.16 8.32
N VAL A 314 1.93 -8.87 7.53
CA VAL A 314 1.24 -8.33 6.35
C VAL A 314 0.29 -7.22 6.78
N LEU A 315 -0.53 -7.44 7.80
CA LEU A 315 -1.45 -6.43 8.31
C LEU A 315 -0.73 -5.19 8.86
N ALA A 316 0.34 -5.38 9.63
CA ALA A 316 1.15 -4.27 10.16
C ALA A 316 1.82 -3.46 9.03
N THR A 317 2.44 -4.15 8.06
CA THR A 317 3.06 -3.53 6.89
C THR A 317 2.04 -2.75 6.07
N LYS A 318 0.82 -3.27 5.96
CA LYS A 318 -0.29 -2.65 5.25
C LYS A 318 -0.75 -1.36 5.93
N ILE A 319 -0.90 -1.35 7.26
CA ILE A 319 -1.21 -0.16 8.04
C ILE A 319 -0.12 0.90 7.87
N ASP A 320 1.15 0.50 7.99
CA ASP A 320 2.29 1.41 7.85
C ASP A 320 2.43 2.01 6.44
N ALA A 321 2.27 1.18 5.40
CA ALA A 321 2.40 1.61 4.00
C ALA A 321 1.26 2.52 3.53
N SER A 322 0.05 2.27 4.02
CA SER A 322 -1.11 3.10 3.70
C SER A 322 -1.13 4.43 4.46
N GLY A 323 -0.27 4.58 5.48
CA GLY A 323 -0.30 5.71 6.40
C GLY A 323 -1.66 5.83 7.07
N VAL A 324 -2.34 4.68 7.28
CA VAL A 324 -3.67 4.64 7.88
C VAL A 324 -3.54 4.90 9.36
N ASP A 325 -4.19 5.96 9.83
CA ASP A 325 -4.47 6.13 11.24
C ASP A 325 -5.91 5.65 11.46
N VAL A 326 -6.03 4.43 12.01
CA VAL A 326 -7.31 3.71 12.12
C VAL A 326 -8.37 4.55 12.83
N GLU A 327 -7.98 5.38 13.81
CA GLU A 327 -8.92 6.24 14.53
C GLU A 327 -9.35 7.46 13.70
N ASP A 328 -8.44 8.08 12.95
CA ASP A 328 -8.70 9.33 12.25
C ASP A 328 -9.23 9.18 10.81
N ASP A 329 -8.93 8.05 10.15
CA ASP A 329 -9.37 7.76 8.78
C ASP A 329 -10.86 7.35 8.71
N PHE A 330 -11.36 6.61 9.70
CA PHE A 330 -12.80 6.27 9.78
C PHE A 330 -13.67 7.46 10.20
N ASP A 331 -13.14 8.35 11.05
CA ASP A 331 -13.83 9.56 11.50
C ASP A 331 -13.94 10.65 10.41
N GLY A 332 -13.34 10.42 9.23
CA GLY A 332 -13.36 11.36 8.11
C GLY A 332 -12.55 12.63 8.35
N LYS A 333 -11.71 12.70 9.39
CA LYS A 333 -10.88 13.89 9.68
C LYS A 333 -9.79 14.08 8.63
N ASN A 334 -9.23 12.98 8.12
CA ASN A 334 -8.21 13.02 7.05
C ASN A 334 -8.77 13.40 5.68
N SER A 335 -10.09 13.31 5.50
CA SER A 335 -10.75 13.67 4.23
C SER A 335 -10.48 15.12 3.80
N PHE A 336 -10.22 16.07 4.72
CA PHE A 336 -9.96 17.45 4.33
C PHE A 336 -8.62 17.60 3.58
N THR A 337 -7.57 16.95 4.05
CA THR A 337 -6.23 17.02 3.43
C THR A 337 -6.24 16.30 2.08
N GLU A 338 -6.87 15.13 2.03
CA GLU A 338 -7.00 14.32 0.83
C GLU A 338 -7.83 15.06 -0.25
N ASN A 339 -8.97 15.65 0.14
CA ASN A 339 -9.78 16.48 -0.76
C ASN A 339 -9.03 17.74 -1.22
N ALA A 340 -8.23 18.38 -0.35
CA ALA A 340 -7.42 19.52 -0.74
C ALA A 340 -6.34 19.13 -1.76
N LEU A 341 -5.76 17.93 -1.65
CA LEU A 341 -4.77 17.41 -2.59
C LEU A 341 -5.41 17.07 -3.94
N LEU A 342 -6.60 16.44 -3.93
CA LEU A 342 -7.42 16.20 -5.12
C LEU A 342 -7.74 17.52 -5.84
N LEU A 343 -8.21 18.53 -5.11
CA LEU A 343 -8.53 19.86 -5.67
C LEU A 343 -7.30 20.60 -6.24
N MET A 344 -6.09 20.27 -5.81
CA MET A 344 -4.85 20.85 -6.32
C MET A 344 -4.23 20.05 -7.48
N THR A 345 -4.79 18.89 -7.80
CA THR A 345 -4.34 18.06 -8.91
C THR A 345 -5.11 18.47 -10.15
N PHE A 346 -4.39 18.96 -11.17
CA PHE A 346 -4.98 19.49 -12.42
C PHE A 346 -4.89 18.51 -13.58
N ASP A 347 -4.30 17.34 -13.33
CA ASP A 347 -4.11 16.28 -14.31
C ASP A 347 -5.14 15.20 -13.99
N ASP A 348 -6.10 14.99 -14.90
CA ASP A 348 -7.21 14.06 -14.71
C ASP A 348 -6.71 12.64 -14.40
N ILE A 349 -5.57 12.23 -14.96
CA ILE A 349 -4.99 10.91 -14.74
C ILE A 349 -4.41 10.81 -13.33
N LYS A 350 -3.63 11.82 -12.93
CA LYS A 350 -3.08 11.87 -11.58
C LYS A 350 -4.20 11.95 -10.54
N GLU A 351 -5.28 12.66 -10.86
CA GLU A 351 -6.47 12.69 -10.02
C GLU A 351 -7.09 11.30 -9.89
N MET A 352 -7.26 10.55 -10.98
CA MET A 352 -7.80 9.19 -10.95
C MET A 352 -6.92 8.20 -10.18
N LYS A 353 -5.60 8.20 -10.40
CA LYS A 353 -4.67 7.37 -9.60
C LYS A 353 -4.80 7.66 -8.11
N MET A 354 -4.85 8.95 -7.75
CA MET A 354 -4.97 9.36 -6.35
C MET A 354 -6.32 9.01 -5.74
N ARG A 355 -7.42 9.06 -6.50
CA ARG A 355 -8.73 8.60 -6.01
C ARG A 355 -8.73 7.10 -5.75
N LEU A 356 -8.12 6.31 -6.63
CA LEU A 356 -7.96 4.88 -6.43
C LEU A 356 -7.12 4.58 -5.18
N ASP A 357 -5.99 5.28 -4.99
CA ASP A 357 -5.15 5.15 -3.80
C ASP A 357 -5.91 5.48 -2.50
N LEU A 358 -6.76 6.52 -2.53
CA LEU A 358 -7.60 6.89 -1.38
C LEU A 358 -8.70 5.86 -1.10
N ALA A 359 -9.28 5.27 -2.14
CA ALA A 359 -10.27 4.20 -1.99
C ALA A 359 -9.61 2.93 -1.43
N GLU A 360 -8.42 2.57 -1.93
CA GLU A 360 -7.59 1.49 -1.40
C GLU A 360 -7.30 1.75 0.08
N LYS A 361 -6.78 2.93 0.45
CA LYS A 361 -6.51 3.30 1.85
C LYS A 361 -7.72 3.08 2.77
N LYS A 362 -8.93 3.43 2.31
CA LYS A 362 -10.17 3.19 3.07
C LYS A 362 -10.51 1.71 3.18
N LEU A 363 -10.28 0.92 2.13
CA LEU A 363 -10.44 -0.54 2.16
C LEU A 363 -9.52 -1.15 3.21
N ILE A 364 -8.25 -0.71 3.27
CA ILE A 364 -7.27 -1.14 4.27
C ILE A 364 -7.78 -0.83 5.68
N ALA A 365 -8.24 0.40 5.92
CA ALA A 365 -8.80 0.77 7.21
C ALA A 365 -10.02 -0.09 7.57
N ALA A 366 -10.85 -0.43 6.57
CA ALA A 366 -12.04 -1.25 6.77
C ALA A 366 -11.70 -2.69 7.16
N GLU A 367 -10.68 -3.28 6.55
CA GLU A 367 -10.15 -4.59 6.93
C GLU A 367 -9.64 -4.60 8.38
N VAL A 368 -8.87 -3.59 8.77
CA VAL A 368 -8.40 -3.46 10.16
C VAL A 368 -9.57 -3.37 11.13
N LYS A 369 -10.63 -2.65 10.74
CA LYS A 369 -11.84 -2.49 11.54
C LYS A 369 -12.67 -3.77 11.65
N LEU A 370 -12.70 -4.59 10.60
CA LEU A 370 -13.35 -5.91 10.58
C LEU A 370 -12.68 -6.90 11.55
N ASN A 371 -11.37 -6.77 11.76
CA ASN A 371 -10.63 -7.58 12.72
C ASN A 371 -10.79 -7.10 14.18
N ASP A 372 -11.47 -5.96 14.43
CA ASP A 372 -11.78 -5.49 15.78
C ASP A 372 -12.98 -6.25 16.37
N SER A 373 -12.74 -7.00 17.45
CA SER A 373 -13.77 -7.70 18.23
C SER A 373 -14.95 -6.83 18.72
N ASN A 374 -14.79 -5.50 18.75
CA ASN A 374 -15.80 -4.54 19.23
C ASN A 374 -16.44 -3.70 18.12
N ILE A 375 -16.47 -4.21 16.88
CA ILE A 375 -17.10 -3.50 15.76
C ILE A 375 -18.55 -3.10 16.07
N THR A 376 -18.87 -1.82 15.90
CA THR A 376 -20.24 -1.31 16.08
C THR A 376 -21.04 -1.44 14.78
N ILE A 377 -22.37 -1.36 14.85
CA ILE A 377 -23.23 -1.37 13.65
C ILE A 377 -22.89 -0.22 12.70
N GLU A 378 -22.52 0.95 13.25
CA GLU A 378 -22.11 2.11 12.46
C GLU A 378 -20.79 1.83 11.73
N ASP A 379 -19.84 1.18 12.40
CA ASP A 379 -18.58 0.74 11.79
C ASP A 379 -18.82 -0.29 10.68
N SER A 380 -19.69 -1.28 10.88
CA SER A 380 -20.03 -2.27 9.84
C SER A 380 -20.61 -1.61 8.58
N ILE A 381 -21.49 -0.61 8.74
CA ILE A 381 -22.03 0.14 7.59
C ILE A 381 -20.92 0.93 6.88
N ALA A 382 -20.00 1.52 7.64
CA ALA A 382 -18.87 2.25 7.07
C ALA A 382 -17.88 1.33 6.35
N VAL A 383 -17.67 0.11 6.85
CA VAL A 383 -16.90 -0.95 6.19
C VAL A 383 -17.56 -1.33 4.85
N GLU A 384 -18.84 -1.66 4.84
CA GLU A 384 -19.58 -1.99 3.60
C GLU A 384 -19.47 -0.85 2.56
N GLN A 385 -19.58 0.41 3.02
CA GLN A 385 -19.40 1.58 2.16
C GLN A 385 -17.98 1.71 1.61
N ALA A 386 -16.95 1.38 2.41
CA ALA A 386 -15.56 1.41 1.96
C ALA A 386 -15.29 0.33 0.91
N ILE A 387 -15.82 -0.88 1.10
CA ILE A 387 -15.73 -2.00 0.14
C ILE A 387 -16.40 -1.61 -1.18
N SER A 388 -17.66 -1.17 -1.12
CA SER A 388 -18.40 -0.71 -2.30
C SER A 388 -17.70 0.46 -2.99
N SER A 389 -17.18 1.44 -2.23
CA SER A 389 -16.48 2.59 -2.80
C SER A 389 -15.17 2.21 -3.48
N TYR A 390 -14.47 1.18 -3.01
CA TYR A 390 -13.27 0.66 -3.69
C TYR A 390 -13.64 -0.03 -5.00
N SER A 391 -14.65 -0.90 -4.97
CA SER A 391 -15.17 -1.58 -6.16
C SER A 391 -15.63 -0.60 -7.23
N ASP A 392 -16.47 0.38 -6.86
CA ASP A 392 -16.94 1.44 -7.75
C ASP A 392 -15.76 2.24 -8.34
N MET A 393 -14.74 2.53 -7.53
CA MET A 393 -13.57 3.29 -7.97
C MET A 393 -12.70 2.49 -8.95
N VAL A 394 -12.55 1.19 -8.77
CA VAL A 394 -11.87 0.32 -9.74
C VAL A 394 -12.64 0.29 -11.06
N VAL A 395 -13.96 0.10 -11.02
CA VAL A 395 -14.83 0.14 -12.22
C VAL A 395 -14.69 1.48 -12.96
N ASP A 396 -14.78 2.60 -12.23
CA ASP A 396 -14.60 3.94 -12.80
C ASP A 396 -13.20 4.12 -13.40
N TYR A 397 -12.17 3.55 -12.75
CA TYR A 397 -10.79 3.61 -13.24
C TYR A 397 -10.61 2.78 -14.52
N VAL A 398 -11.15 1.57 -14.61
CA VAL A 398 -11.12 0.72 -15.83
C VAL A 398 -11.81 1.41 -16.99
N ASN A 399 -13.00 2.00 -16.77
CA ASN A 399 -13.69 2.78 -17.79
C ASN A 399 -12.85 3.99 -18.25
N PHE A 400 -12.14 4.63 -17.32
CA PHE A 400 -11.21 5.71 -17.64
C PHE A 400 -10.03 5.24 -18.48
N VAL A 401 -9.47 4.05 -18.21
CA VAL A 401 -8.41 3.43 -19.04
C VAL A 401 -8.91 3.23 -20.47
N GLU A 402 -10.11 2.70 -20.66
CA GLU A 402 -10.73 2.53 -21.98
C GLU A 402 -10.89 3.86 -22.73
N ASP A 403 -11.31 4.92 -22.04
CA ASP A 403 -11.41 6.27 -22.63
C ASP A 403 -10.03 6.77 -23.08
N VAL A 404 -9.00 6.61 -22.23
CA VAL A 404 -7.61 7.02 -22.54
C VAL A 404 -7.06 6.23 -23.72
N ARG A 405 -7.33 4.92 -23.79
CA ARG A 405 -6.90 4.00 -24.86
C ARG A 405 -7.32 4.48 -26.25
N THR A 406 -8.42 5.21 -26.36
CA THR A 406 -8.86 5.83 -27.63
C THR A 406 -7.95 6.96 -28.14
N THR A 407 -7.16 7.56 -27.25
CA THR A 407 -6.31 8.72 -27.54
C THR A 407 -4.82 8.41 -27.43
N ASP A 408 -4.42 7.61 -26.46
CA ASP A 408 -3.04 7.25 -26.14
C ASP A 408 -2.99 5.80 -25.62
N TYR A 409 -2.65 4.89 -26.53
CA TYR A 409 -2.69 3.45 -26.25
C TYR A 409 -1.56 3.01 -25.31
N GLU A 410 -0.33 3.48 -25.54
CA GLU A 410 0.84 3.14 -24.71
C GLU A 410 0.63 3.59 -23.26
N TYR A 411 0.05 4.77 -23.08
CA TYR A 411 -0.25 5.26 -21.74
C TYR A 411 -1.44 4.54 -21.09
N ALA A 412 -2.43 4.07 -21.87
CA ALA A 412 -3.51 3.24 -21.32
C ALA A 412 -2.98 1.91 -20.76
N GLU A 413 -2.03 1.27 -21.43
CA GLU A 413 -1.36 0.05 -20.91
C GLU A 413 -0.67 0.33 -19.56
N GLU A 414 0.00 1.49 -19.40
CA GLU A 414 0.58 1.87 -18.10
C GLU A 414 -0.47 2.06 -16.98
N LEU A 415 -1.69 2.49 -17.33
CA LEU A 415 -2.78 2.66 -16.37
C LEU A 415 -3.45 1.34 -16.03
N GLU A 416 -3.60 0.45 -17.00
CA GLU A 416 -4.09 -0.91 -16.83
C GLU A 416 -3.19 -1.70 -15.89
N GLN A 417 -1.88 -1.75 -16.17
CA GLN A 417 -0.91 -2.37 -15.27
C GLN A 417 -0.99 -1.79 -13.86
N TYR A 418 -1.21 -0.48 -13.73
CA TYR A 418 -1.34 0.15 -12.42
C TYR A 418 -2.53 -0.37 -11.61
N VAL A 419 -3.70 -0.58 -12.25
CA VAL A 419 -4.88 -1.09 -11.53
C VAL A 419 -4.76 -2.60 -11.29
N GLU A 420 -4.18 -3.35 -12.22
CA GLU A 420 -3.85 -4.77 -12.07
C GLU A 420 -2.93 -4.99 -10.86
N ASP A 421 -1.82 -4.27 -10.78
CA ASP A 421 -0.85 -4.37 -9.67
C ASP A 421 -1.51 -4.10 -8.32
N LYS A 422 -2.46 -3.15 -8.27
CA LYS A 422 -3.22 -2.82 -7.06
C LYS A 422 -4.15 -3.96 -6.65
N ILE A 423 -4.89 -4.54 -7.60
CA ILE A 423 -5.79 -5.67 -7.36
C ILE A 423 -4.98 -6.90 -6.93
N LEU A 424 -3.89 -7.22 -7.64
CA LEU A 424 -3.01 -8.33 -7.28
C LEU A 424 -2.36 -8.12 -5.92
N LEU A 425 -1.99 -6.90 -5.55
CA LEU A 425 -1.46 -6.60 -4.22
C LEU A 425 -2.51 -6.89 -3.14
N GLN A 426 -3.76 -6.44 -3.34
CA GLN A 426 -4.83 -6.73 -2.40
C GLN A 426 -5.13 -8.24 -2.34
N LYS A 427 -5.14 -8.93 -3.48
CA LYS A 427 -5.30 -10.39 -3.56
C LYS A 427 -4.19 -11.11 -2.80
N LYS A 428 -2.92 -10.68 -2.94
CA LYS A 428 -1.80 -11.20 -2.16
C LYS A 428 -2.05 -11.02 -0.67
N ASN A 429 -2.43 -9.82 -0.24
CA ASN A 429 -2.66 -9.53 1.18
C ASN A 429 -3.82 -10.33 1.78
N LEU A 430 -4.86 -10.63 0.99
CA LEU A 430 -6.06 -11.34 1.42
C LEU A 430 -5.99 -12.86 1.19
N SER A 431 -4.90 -13.37 0.63
CA SER A 431 -4.76 -14.79 0.26
C SER A 431 -4.88 -15.75 1.43
N LEU A 432 -4.46 -15.33 2.63
CA LEU A 432 -4.56 -16.10 3.89
C LEU A 432 -5.93 -15.93 4.59
N VAL A 433 -6.76 -14.99 4.14
CA VAL A 433 -8.10 -14.79 4.72
C VAL A 433 -9.00 -15.97 4.35
N LEU A 434 -9.52 -16.64 5.38
CA LEU A 434 -10.40 -17.79 5.26
C LEU A 434 -11.89 -17.39 5.37
N PRO A 435 -12.83 -18.24 4.92
CA PRO A 435 -14.25 -17.92 4.89
C PRO A 435 -14.91 -17.67 6.26
N ASP A 436 -14.28 -18.11 7.35
CA ASP A 436 -14.71 -17.83 8.72
C ASP A 436 -14.33 -16.41 9.19
N SER A 437 -13.48 -15.70 8.45
CA SER A 437 -13.05 -14.34 8.75
C SER A 437 -14.03 -13.29 8.25
N PRO A 438 -14.34 -12.24 9.04
CA PRO A 438 -15.15 -11.11 8.57
C PRO A 438 -14.58 -10.41 7.34
N SER A 439 -13.26 -10.45 7.15
CA SER A 439 -12.56 -9.84 6.00
C SER A 439 -12.72 -10.63 4.69
N TYR A 440 -13.38 -11.78 4.71
CA TYR A 440 -13.56 -12.61 3.53
C TYR A 440 -14.43 -11.95 2.45
N GLU A 441 -15.38 -11.10 2.82
CA GLU A 441 -16.16 -10.30 1.85
C GLU A 441 -15.25 -9.39 0.99
N ILE A 442 -14.18 -8.86 1.59
CA ILE A 442 -13.17 -8.07 0.87
C ILE A 442 -12.44 -8.97 -0.14
N LYS A 443 -12.08 -10.19 0.26
CA LYS A 443 -11.42 -11.17 -0.61
C LYS A 443 -12.29 -11.51 -1.82
N GLU A 444 -13.58 -11.77 -1.61
CA GLU A 444 -14.52 -12.04 -2.70
C GLU A 444 -14.67 -10.84 -3.63
N THR A 445 -14.82 -9.64 -3.07
CA THR A 445 -14.90 -8.39 -3.87
C THR A 445 -13.65 -8.18 -4.72
N VAL A 446 -12.45 -8.38 -4.16
CA VAL A 446 -11.19 -8.27 -4.90
C VAL A 446 -11.09 -9.33 -6.01
N GLY A 447 -11.60 -10.55 -5.76
CA GLY A 447 -11.69 -11.59 -6.79
C GLY A 447 -12.63 -11.20 -7.95
N GLU A 448 -13.79 -10.61 -7.66
CA GLU A 448 -14.69 -10.10 -8.71
C GLU A 448 -14.07 -8.98 -9.53
N LEU A 449 -13.30 -8.10 -8.89
CA LEU A 449 -12.57 -7.02 -9.57
C LEU A 449 -11.44 -7.54 -10.45
N GLU A 450 -10.78 -8.63 -10.07
CA GLU A 450 -9.77 -9.30 -10.91
C GLU A 450 -10.39 -9.82 -12.22
N ILE A 451 -11.60 -10.39 -12.16
CA ILE A 451 -12.34 -10.82 -13.35
C ILE A 451 -12.69 -9.62 -14.24
N LEU A 452 -13.05 -8.49 -13.64
CA LEU A 452 -13.43 -7.27 -14.37
C LEU A 452 -12.27 -6.69 -15.19
N ILE A 453 -11.04 -6.83 -14.71
CA ILE A 453 -9.85 -6.28 -15.38
C ILE A 453 -9.19 -7.27 -16.36
N ALA A 454 -9.74 -8.47 -16.54
CA ALA A 454 -9.23 -9.41 -17.52
C ALA A 454 -9.35 -8.83 -18.94
N ASP A 455 -8.27 -8.92 -19.72
CA ASP A 455 -8.15 -8.33 -21.06
C ASP A 455 -9.11 -8.97 -22.06
N ASP A 456 -9.31 -10.28 -21.92
CA ASP A 456 -10.12 -11.09 -22.81
C ASP A 456 -10.80 -12.26 -22.07
N VAL A 457 -11.60 -13.03 -22.82
CA VAL A 457 -12.37 -14.15 -22.27
C VAL A 457 -11.44 -15.30 -21.83
N ASP A 458 -10.27 -15.45 -22.45
CA ASP A 458 -9.32 -16.50 -22.11
C ASP A 458 -8.71 -16.20 -20.73
N GLU A 459 -8.29 -14.95 -20.51
CA GLU A 459 -7.84 -14.48 -19.20
C GLU A 459 -8.95 -14.54 -18.15
N GLU A 460 -10.19 -14.18 -18.50
CA GLU A 460 -11.36 -14.31 -17.62
C GLU A 460 -11.54 -15.76 -17.13
N ILE A 461 -11.39 -16.73 -18.05
CA ILE A 461 -11.46 -18.17 -17.72
C ILE A 461 -10.31 -18.58 -16.81
N VAL A 462 -9.08 -18.16 -17.11
CA VAL A 462 -7.90 -18.48 -16.30
C VAL A 462 -8.05 -17.93 -14.88
N VAL A 463 -8.47 -16.67 -14.74
CA VAL A 463 -8.73 -16.03 -13.44
C VAL A 463 -9.80 -16.80 -12.68
N LYS A 464 -10.95 -17.09 -13.32
CA LYS A 464 -12.04 -17.83 -12.69
C LYS A 464 -11.65 -19.25 -12.30
N SER A 465 -10.93 -19.97 -13.14
CA SER A 465 -10.45 -21.32 -12.83
C SER A 465 -9.51 -21.30 -11.62
N GLY A 466 -8.59 -20.34 -11.58
CA GLY A 466 -7.70 -20.13 -10.43
C GLY A 466 -8.45 -19.83 -9.13
N GLN A 467 -9.49 -18.99 -9.18
CA GLN A 467 -10.35 -18.69 -8.02
C GLN A 467 -11.17 -19.90 -7.58
N VAL A 468 -11.65 -20.71 -8.53
CA VAL A 468 -12.36 -21.95 -8.23
C VAL A 468 -11.42 -22.92 -7.52
N LEU A 469 -10.22 -23.16 -8.06
CA LEU A 469 -9.22 -24.01 -7.41
C LEU A 469 -8.82 -23.51 -6.02
N SER A 470 -8.73 -22.20 -5.79
CA SER A 470 -8.40 -21.65 -4.48
C SER A 470 -9.47 -21.98 -3.42
N LYS A 471 -10.73 -22.18 -3.80
CA LYS A 471 -11.79 -22.62 -2.86
C LYS A 471 -11.48 -24.01 -2.28
N LEU A 472 -10.89 -24.93 -3.04
CA LEU A 472 -10.51 -26.25 -2.50
C LEU A 472 -9.38 -26.15 -1.48
N SER A 473 -8.41 -25.26 -1.74
CA SER A 473 -7.36 -24.91 -0.78
C SER A 473 -7.94 -24.36 0.52
N GLU A 474 -8.92 -23.46 0.41
CA GLU A 474 -9.61 -22.88 1.56
C GLU A 474 -10.44 -23.92 2.32
N ALA A 475 -11.09 -24.86 1.62
CA ALA A 475 -11.82 -25.96 2.25
C ALA A 475 -10.90 -26.88 3.05
N GLU A 476 -9.69 -27.18 2.53
CA GLU A 476 -8.64 -27.92 3.26
C GLU A 476 -8.21 -27.15 4.53
N ASP A 477 -7.90 -25.85 4.39
CA ASP A 477 -7.48 -24.99 5.51
C ASP A 477 -8.60 -24.86 6.59
N VAL A 478 -9.87 -24.79 6.20
CA VAL A 478 -11.04 -24.74 7.12
C VAL A 478 -11.29 -26.09 7.80
N LEU A 479 -11.13 -27.20 7.07
CA LEU A 479 -11.29 -28.53 7.64
C LEU A 479 -10.23 -28.84 8.70
N GLU A 480 -9.01 -28.35 8.52
CA GLU A 480 -7.96 -28.44 9.53
C GLU A 480 -8.27 -27.68 10.83
N LYS A 481 -9.05 -26.60 10.75
CA LYS A 481 -9.59 -25.89 11.93
C LYS A 481 -10.75 -26.66 12.58
N GLY A 482 -11.23 -27.73 11.97
CA GLY A 482 -12.30 -28.58 12.47
C GLY A 482 -13.72 -28.13 12.10
N ASP A 483 -13.88 -27.17 11.18
CA ASP A 483 -15.21 -26.72 10.72
C ASP A 483 -15.64 -27.46 9.44
N GLU A 484 -16.10 -28.69 9.61
CA GLU A 484 -16.55 -29.55 8.52
C GLU A 484 -17.76 -28.97 7.75
N GLU A 485 -18.66 -28.25 8.44
CA GLU A 485 -19.86 -27.68 7.80
C GLU A 485 -19.47 -26.57 6.82
N LEU A 486 -18.60 -25.65 7.25
CA LEU A 486 -18.10 -24.58 6.38
C LEU A 486 -17.22 -25.14 5.25
N ALA A 487 -16.36 -26.13 5.52
CA ALA A 487 -15.58 -26.79 4.48
C ALA A 487 -16.47 -27.40 3.37
N MET A 488 -17.55 -28.08 3.76
CA MET A 488 -18.51 -28.65 2.80
C MET A 488 -19.31 -27.58 2.04
N GLN A 489 -19.57 -26.43 2.66
CA GLN A 489 -20.16 -25.27 1.96
C GLN A 489 -19.21 -24.76 0.88
N ILE A 490 -17.92 -24.57 1.20
CA ILE A 490 -16.90 -24.11 0.24
C ILE A 490 -16.74 -25.11 -0.92
N VAL A 491 -16.80 -26.41 -0.65
CA VAL A 491 -16.83 -27.46 -1.69
C VAL A 491 -18.07 -27.34 -2.59
N GLY A 492 -19.20 -26.92 -2.04
CA GLY A 492 -20.39 -26.55 -2.81
C GLY A 492 -20.13 -25.37 -3.74
N ASP A 493 -19.55 -24.30 -3.20
CA ASP A 493 -19.21 -23.09 -3.95
C ASP A 493 -18.18 -23.38 -5.08
N TYR A 494 -17.23 -24.29 -4.83
CA TYR A 494 -16.32 -24.82 -5.85
C TYR A 494 -17.08 -25.44 -7.03
N LYS A 495 -18.05 -26.34 -6.75
CA LYS A 495 -18.82 -27.04 -7.79
C LYS A 495 -19.63 -26.05 -8.62
N ASP A 496 -20.28 -25.09 -7.96
CA ASP A 496 -21.04 -24.02 -8.63
C ASP A 496 -20.12 -23.12 -9.48
N GLY A 497 -18.90 -22.87 -8.99
CA GLY A 497 -17.85 -22.15 -9.70
C GLY A 497 -17.38 -22.87 -10.98
N VAL A 498 -17.07 -24.17 -10.89
CA VAL A 498 -16.71 -25.01 -12.07
C VAL A 498 -17.83 -24.97 -13.11
N ASP A 499 -19.09 -25.13 -12.69
CA ASP A 499 -20.26 -25.05 -13.58
C ASP A 499 -20.36 -23.67 -14.27
N ASN A 500 -19.96 -22.59 -13.60
CA ASN A 500 -19.93 -21.26 -14.20
C ASN A 500 -18.79 -21.10 -15.21
N VAL A 501 -17.60 -21.63 -14.94
CA VAL A 501 -16.48 -21.61 -15.90
C VAL A 501 -16.84 -22.40 -17.17
N ILE A 502 -17.45 -23.58 -17.01
CA ILE A 502 -17.93 -24.39 -18.15
C ILE A 502 -18.92 -23.59 -19.02
N LYS A 503 -19.84 -22.83 -18.41
CA LYS A 503 -20.80 -22.00 -19.16
C LYS A 503 -20.11 -20.86 -19.93
N VAL A 504 -19.04 -20.28 -19.39
CA VAL A 504 -18.26 -19.24 -20.08
C VAL A 504 -17.56 -19.85 -21.28
N ILE A 505 -16.89 -20.99 -21.11
CA ILE A 505 -16.21 -21.72 -22.19
C ILE A 505 -17.20 -22.13 -23.30
N ASP A 506 -18.37 -22.67 -22.94
CA ASP A 506 -19.40 -23.08 -23.91
C ASP A 506 -19.99 -21.89 -24.72
N SER A 507 -19.62 -20.65 -24.38
CA SER A 507 -20.03 -19.45 -25.12
C SER A 507 -19.01 -18.94 -26.16
N ILE A 508 -17.81 -19.54 -26.21
CA ILE A 508 -16.70 -19.19 -27.12
C ILE A 508 -16.84 -19.94 -28.46
N ASP A 509 -16.21 -19.45 -29.53
CA ASP A 509 -16.19 -20.09 -30.86
C ASP A 509 -15.34 -21.39 -30.87
N ASP A 510 -15.68 -22.33 -31.77
CA ASP A 510 -15.32 -23.74 -31.70
C ASP A 510 -13.79 -24.04 -31.70
N GLU A 511 -12.93 -23.11 -32.17
CA GLU A 511 -11.48 -23.37 -32.34
C GLU A 511 -10.65 -23.02 -31.08
N GLU A 512 -10.89 -21.86 -30.45
CA GLU A 512 -10.25 -21.44 -29.19
C GLU A 512 -10.81 -22.20 -27.99
N GLU A 513 -12.08 -22.57 -28.06
CA GLU A 513 -12.80 -23.39 -27.06
C GLU A 513 -12.02 -24.67 -26.72
N LYS A 514 -11.34 -25.28 -27.68
CA LYS A 514 -10.70 -26.59 -27.48
C LYS A 514 -9.50 -26.54 -26.54
N ASP A 515 -8.65 -25.53 -26.65
CA ASP A 515 -7.42 -25.45 -25.85
C ASP A 515 -7.76 -25.09 -24.39
N LEU A 516 -8.67 -24.12 -24.20
CA LEU A 516 -9.22 -23.75 -22.89
C LEU A 516 -9.99 -24.90 -22.23
N LYS A 517 -10.71 -25.71 -23.00
CA LYS A 517 -11.35 -26.93 -22.47
C LYS A 517 -10.34 -27.92 -21.93
N ASN A 518 -9.18 -28.08 -22.56
CA ASN A 518 -8.17 -29.00 -22.05
C ASN A 518 -7.54 -28.46 -20.76
N GLU A 519 -7.21 -27.16 -20.72
CA GLU A 519 -6.71 -26.51 -19.49
C GLU A 519 -7.71 -26.63 -18.34
N LEU A 520 -9.00 -26.37 -18.60
CA LEU A 520 -10.04 -26.57 -17.58
C LEU A 520 -10.19 -28.04 -17.17
N ILE A 521 -10.09 -28.98 -18.10
CA ILE A 521 -10.15 -30.41 -17.77
C ILE A 521 -9.02 -30.78 -16.80
N ASP A 522 -7.80 -30.31 -17.08
CA ASP A 522 -6.65 -30.55 -16.21
C ASP A 522 -6.89 -29.94 -14.81
N ASP A 523 -7.38 -28.70 -14.72
CA ASP A 523 -7.75 -28.05 -13.46
C ASP A 523 -8.86 -28.81 -12.70
N VAL A 524 -9.91 -29.25 -13.40
CA VAL A 524 -11.02 -30.00 -12.81
C VAL A 524 -10.55 -31.38 -12.34
N GLU A 525 -9.65 -32.04 -13.06
CA GLU A 525 -9.05 -33.30 -12.63
C GLU A 525 -8.24 -33.11 -11.35
N VAL A 526 -7.44 -32.05 -11.25
CA VAL A 526 -6.74 -31.68 -10.00
C VAL A 526 -7.74 -31.44 -8.88
N GLY A 527 -8.81 -30.69 -9.14
CA GLY A 527 -9.83 -30.42 -8.13
C GLY A 527 -10.59 -31.66 -7.67
N ILE A 528 -10.87 -32.62 -8.55
CA ILE A 528 -11.46 -33.92 -8.18
C ILE A 528 -10.52 -34.68 -7.23
N LYS A 529 -9.21 -34.72 -7.52
CA LYS A 529 -8.23 -35.39 -6.64
C LYS A 529 -8.18 -34.73 -5.26
N LEU A 530 -8.20 -33.41 -5.18
CA LEU A 530 -8.24 -32.67 -3.92
C LEU A 530 -9.54 -32.93 -3.14
N LEU A 531 -10.68 -32.92 -3.82
CA LEU A 531 -11.98 -33.24 -3.21
C LEU A 531 -12.01 -34.64 -2.61
N ASP A 532 -11.49 -35.62 -3.34
CA ASP A 532 -11.38 -37.00 -2.85
C ASP A 532 -10.54 -37.06 -1.56
N GLU A 533 -9.53 -36.21 -1.39
CA GLU A 533 -8.72 -36.16 -0.17
C GLU A 533 -9.42 -35.41 0.97
N ILE A 534 -10.05 -34.27 0.69
CA ILE A 534 -10.88 -33.53 1.66
C ILE A 534 -11.97 -34.45 2.23
N GLU A 535 -12.63 -35.26 1.40
CA GLU A 535 -13.64 -36.23 1.86
C GLU A 535 -13.07 -37.36 2.75
N LYS A 536 -11.76 -37.63 2.69
CA LYS A 536 -11.09 -38.65 3.52
C LYS A 536 -10.49 -38.08 4.81
N MET A 537 -10.29 -36.78 4.91
CA MET A 537 -9.76 -36.15 6.10
C MET A 537 -10.78 -36.27 7.25
N GLU A 538 -10.38 -36.91 8.35
CA GLU A 538 -11.16 -36.86 9.58
C GLU A 538 -10.93 -35.48 10.22
N PRO A 539 -12.00 -34.78 10.68
CA PRO A 539 -11.83 -33.49 11.32
C PRO A 539 -10.91 -33.65 12.54
N VAL A 540 -9.84 -32.85 12.58
CA VAL A 540 -8.94 -32.82 13.72
C VAL A 540 -9.72 -32.19 14.86
N ILE A 541 -10.31 -33.02 15.72
CA ILE A 541 -10.90 -32.53 16.97
C ILE A 541 -9.71 -32.05 17.80
N GLU A 542 -9.44 -30.75 17.78
CA GLU A 542 -8.56 -30.14 18.76
C GLU A 542 -9.12 -30.51 20.13
N ALA A 543 -8.46 -31.48 20.78
CA ALA A 543 -8.67 -31.65 22.21
C ALA A 543 -8.37 -30.28 22.79
N GLU A 544 -9.31 -29.69 23.54
CA GLU A 544 -9.11 -28.41 24.25
C GLU A 544 -7.86 -28.54 25.14
N TYR A 545 -6.69 -28.36 24.56
CA TYR A 545 -5.45 -28.11 25.27
C TYR A 545 -5.57 -26.64 25.63
N GLY A 546 -6.40 -26.36 26.64
CA GLY A 546 -6.33 -25.12 27.37
C GLY A 546 -4.91 -25.02 27.91
N VAL A 547 -4.05 -24.32 27.18
CA VAL A 547 -2.75 -23.90 27.67
C VAL A 547 -3.06 -22.96 28.82
N VAL A 548 -3.15 -23.51 30.03
CA VAL A 548 -3.13 -22.72 31.25
C VAL A 548 -1.72 -22.15 31.33
N ILE A 549 -1.53 -20.95 30.79
CA ILE A 549 -0.32 -20.17 31.01
C ILE A 549 -0.30 -19.84 32.50
N GLU A 550 0.37 -20.68 33.29
CA GLU A 550 0.61 -20.46 34.71
C GLU A 550 1.62 -19.32 34.87
N GLY A 551 1.21 -18.08 34.58
CA GLY A 551 2.16 -16.97 34.46
C GLY A 551 1.60 -15.58 34.19
N ASP A 552 0.38 -15.43 33.67
CA ASP A 552 -0.22 -14.11 33.42
C ASP A 552 -0.64 -13.43 34.73
N LYS A 553 0.36 -12.89 35.43
CA LYS A 553 0.14 -11.75 36.29
C LYS A 553 -0.31 -10.61 35.38
N PRO A 554 -1.47 -9.97 35.64
CA PRO A 554 -1.88 -8.81 34.88
C PRO A 554 -0.77 -7.76 34.97
N LEU A 555 -0.27 -7.32 33.82
CA LEU A 555 0.47 -6.07 33.68
C LEU A 555 -0.48 -4.92 34.03
N SER A 556 -0.71 -4.71 35.32
CA SER A 556 -1.28 -3.47 35.84
C SER A 556 -0.15 -2.48 36.15
N PRO A 557 -0.30 -1.20 35.73
CA PRO A 557 0.81 -0.29 35.51
C PRO A 557 1.34 0.37 36.78
N LEU A 558 2.59 0.80 36.65
CA LEU A 558 3.37 1.71 37.50
C LEU A 558 2.74 3.11 37.64
N LEU A 559 1.50 3.22 38.13
CA LEU A 559 0.92 4.49 38.57
C LEU A 559 0.41 4.38 40.00
N LYS A 560 1.35 4.49 40.95
CA LYS A 560 1.03 5.05 42.26
C LYS A 560 1.05 6.57 42.12
N GLU A 561 -0.11 7.17 41.96
CA GLU A 561 -0.30 8.55 42.35
C GLU A 561 -0.21 8.62 43.88
N ASP A 562 0.80 9.33 44.38
CA ASP A 562 0.80 9.85 45.74
C ASP A 562 -0.25 10.96 45.81
N ILE A 563 -1.36 10.69 46.51
CA ILE A 563 -2.31 11.72 46.97
C ILE A 563 -2.23 11.76 48.50
N ASP A 564 -1.77 12.91 49.01
CA ASP A 564 -1.89 13.38 50.39
C ASP A 564 -3.33 13.72 50.79
#